data_AF-W6UQ64-F1
#
_entry.id   AF-W6UQ64-F1
#
_cell.length_a   1.000
_cell.length_b   1.000
_cell.length_c   1.000
_cell.angle_alpha   90.00
_cell.angle_beta   90.00
_cell.angle_gamma   90.00
#
_symmetry.space_group_name_H-M   'P 1'
#
loop_
_entity.id
_entity.type
_entity.pdbx_description
1 polymer ?
#
loop_
_entity_poly.entity_id
_entity_poly.type
_entity_poly.pdbx_seq_one_letter_code
_entity_poly.pdbx_strand_id
1 'polypeptide(L)'
;MLAVLAQCRNCKSRVFSSLIAFTLTLAGLLFSTYYFENSWSFLRYCYISNEDPLFLALLLTMTTGVLRPYNSVADLGCSLALLMHWRHIFIYFKNTFILSVLAAVALILAPLFYLTWLHTGTSNANFYFSASLIIGIVRVQLLIQTISAYLRYQFHQKFGPQPCLSTGTKIVPCIRS
;
A
#
# COMPACT_ATOMS: atom_id res chain seq x y z
N MET A 1 -23.12 -6.61 -3.38
CA MET A 1 -23.18 -6.88 -4.84
C MET A 1 -24.50 -6.45 -5.49
N LEU A 2 -25.67 -6.73 -4.91
CA LEU A 2 -26.98 -6.33 -5.48
C LEU A 2 -27.20 -4.80 -5.58
N ALA A 3 -26.69 -3.99 -4.65
CA ALA A 3 -26.79 -2.53 -4.72
C ALA A 3 -25.99 -1.92 -5.89
N VAL A 4 -24.82 -2.48 -6.23
CA VAL A 4 -23.99 -2.04 -7.36
C VAL A 4 -24.64 -2.42 -8.69
N LEU A 5 -25.22 -3.63 -8.77
CA LEU A 5 -25.96 -4.07 -9.96
C LEU A 5 -27.26 -3.28 -10.18
N ALA A 6 -27.96 -2.88 -9.11
CA ALA A 6 -29.15 -2.03 -9.19
C ALA A 6 -28.83 -0.61 -9.69
N GLN A 7 -27.68 -0.06 -9.30
CA GLN A 7 -27.22 1.26 -9.78
C GLN A 7 -26.75 1.23 -11.24
N CYS A 8 -26.21 0.10 -11.72
CA CYS A 8 -25.79 -0.06 -13.12
C CYS A 8 -26.94 0.01 -14.14
N ARG A 9 -28.17 -0.35 -13.77
CA ARG A 9 -29.31 -0.36 -14.72
C ARG A 9 -29.79 1.04 -15.10
N ASN A 10 -29.62 2.04 -14.24
CA ASN A 10 -30.14 3.40 -14.46
C ASN A 10 -29.04 4.45 -14.76
N CYS A 11 -27.76 4.06 -14.83
CA CYS A 11 -26.63 5.00 -14.84
C CYS A 11 -25.53 4.65 -15.85
N LYS A 12 -25.90 4.21 -17.07
CA LYS A 12 -24.94 4.00 -18.17
C LYS A 12 -24.01 5.22 -18.36
N SER A 13 -24.55 6.44 -18.32
CA SER A 13 -23.78 7.69 -18.49
C SER A 13 -22.79 7.96 -17.33
N ARG A 14 -23.21 7.75 -16.07
CA ARG A 14 -22.33 7.92 -14.90
C ARG A 14 -21.22 6.87 -14.85
N VAL A 15 -21.52 5.63 -15.22
CA VAL A 15 -20.53 4.56 -15.32
C VAL A 15 -19.52 4.88 -16.43
N PHE A 16 -19.99 5.35 -17.59
CA PHE A 16 -19.12 5.75 -18.70
C PHE A 16 -18.22 6.94 -18.33
N SER A 17 -18.77 7.95 -17.65
CA SER A 17 -17.99 9.09 -17.14
C SER A 17 -16.93 8.64 -16.12
N SER A 18 -17.26 7.72 -15.21
CA SER A 18 -16.29 7.16 -14.26
C SER A 18 -15.21 6.31 -14.93
N LEU A 19 -15.57 5.55 -15.98
CA LEU A 19 -14.63 4.77 -16.78
C LEU A 19 -13.67 5.69 -17.53
N ILE A 20 -14.18 6.77 -18.14
CA ILE A 20 -13.35 7.78 -18.81
C ILE A 20 -12.45 8.50 -17.79
N ALA A 21 -12.96 8.89 -16.64
CA ALA A 21 -12.15 9.51 -15.60
C ALA A 21 -11.05 8.56 -15.10
N PHE A 22 -11.36 7.27 -14.95
CA PHE A 22 -10.39 6.26 -14.57
C PHE A 22 -9.33 6.03 -15.65
N THR A 23 -9.71 5.96 -16.93
CA THR A 23 -8.74 5.78 -18.03
C THR A 23 -7.87 7.02 -18.22
N LEU A 24 -8.42 8.22 -18.10
CA LEU A 24 -7.67 9.48 -18.19
C LEU A 24 -6.69 9.64 -17.02
N THR A 25 -7.09 9.27 -15.80
CA THR A 25 -6.20 9.32 -14.63
C THR A 25 -5.09 8.27 -14.73
N LEU A 26 -5.41 7.05 -15.19
CA LEU A 26 -4.42 6.01 -15.46
C LEU A 26 -3.42 6.44 -16.54
N ALA A 27 -3.91 7.02 -17.64
CA ALA A 27 -3.07 7.54 -18.72
C ALA A 27 -2.20 8.72 -18.28
N GLY A 28 -2.75 9.63 -17.48
CA GLY A 28 -2.02 10.76 -16.90
C GLY A 28 -0.92 10.32 -15.95
N LEU A 29 -1.19 9.31 -15.11
CA LEU A 29 -0.18 8.69 -14.24
C LEU A 29 0.95 8.04 -15.05
N LEU A 30 0.60 7.26 -16.09
CA LEU A 30 1.59 6.64 -16.98
C LEU A 30 2.44 7.67 -17.72
N PHE A 31 1.82 8.74 -18.23
CA PHE A 31 2.51 9.83 -18.91
C PHE A 31 3.42 10.62 -17.96
N SER A 32 2.95 10.90 -16.74
CA SER A 32 3.74 11.56 -15.71
C SER A 32 4.97 10.73 -15.32
N THR A 33 4.83 9.41 -15.18
CA THR A 33 5.97 8.51 -14.91
C THR A 33 6.96 8.46 -16.08
N TYR A 34 6.48 8.46 -17.33
CA TYR A 34 7.34 8.50 -18.51
C TYR A 34 8.17 9.78 -18.58
N TYR A 35 7.54 10.92 -18.28
CA TYR A 35 8.21 12.22 -18.33
C TYR A 35 9.29 12.37 -17.24
N PHE A 36 9.04 11.82 -16.04
CA PHE A 36 9.97 11.96 -14.91
C PHE A 36 11.17 11.00 -15.01
N GLU A 37 10.96 9.77 -15.49
CA GLU A 37 11.96 8.71 -15.45
C GLU A 37 12.60 8.41 -16.82
N ASN A 38 12.14 9.09 -17.87
CA ASN A 38 12.59 9.00 -19.27
C ASN A 38 12.82 7.56 -19.76
N SER A 39 12.07 6.61 -19.19
CA SER A 39 12.16 5.17 -19.45
C SER A 39 10.86 4.49 -19.08
N TRP A 40 10.53 3.39 -19.77
CA TRP A 40 9.36 2.56 -19.47
C TRP A 40 9.54 1.67 -18.23
N SER A 41 10.30 2.14 -17.24
CA SER A 41 10.62 1.37 -16.02
C SER A 41 9.38 0.95 -15.23
N PHE A 42 8.26 1.67 -15.35
CA PHE A 42 6.96 1.23 -14.84
C PHE A 42 6.52 -0.14 -15.40
N LEU A 43 6.72 -0.35 -16.69
CA LEU A 43 6.46 -1.63 -17.37
C LEU A 43 7.40 -2.74 -16.87
N ARG A 44 8.61 -2.36 -16.40
CA ARG A 44 9.55 -3.27 -15.72
C ARG A 44 9.11 -3.65 -14.30
N TYR A 45 8.39 -2.77 -13.58
CA TYR A 45 7.69 -3.14 -12.35
C TYR A 45 6.51 -4.09 -12.63
N CYS A 46 5.78 -3.92 -13.74
CA CYS A 46 4.86 -4.94 -14.26
C CYS A 46 5.58 -6.23 -14.69
N TYR A 47 6.82 -6.16 -15.18
CA TYR A 47 7.62 -7.34 -15.49
C TYR A 47 8.06 -8.11 -14.23
N ILE A 48 8.37 -7.42 -13.12
CA ILE A 48 8.51 -8.05 -11.79
C ILE A 48 7.22 -8.78 -11.40
N SER A 49 6.05 -8.26 -11.79
CA SER A 49 4.76 -8.92 -11.55
C SER A 49 4.54 -10.20 -12.36
N ASN A 50 5.31 -10.48 -13.42
CA ASN A 50 5.18 -11.76 -14.14
C ASN A 50 5.78 -12.92 -13.34
N GLU A 51 6.70 -12.66 -12.42
CA GLU A 51 7.26 -13.72 -11.57
C GLU A 51 6.36 -14.02 -10.36
N ASP A 52 5.72 -13.01 -9.76
CA ASP A 52 4.86 -13.17 -8.57
C ASP A 52 3.56 -12.32 -8.64
N PRO A 53 2.50 -12.78 -9.35
CA PRO A 53 1.25 -12.03 -9.50
C PRO A 53 0.51 -11.80 -8.17
N LEU A 54 0.69 -12.70 -7.20
CA LEU A 54 0.14 -12.57 -5.86
C LEU A 54 0.71 -11.35 -5.13
N PHE A 55 2.00 -11.05 -5.31
CA PHE A 55 2.64 -9.90 -4.68
C PHE A 55 2.13 -8.59 -5.28
N LEU A 56 1.85 -8.56 -6.58
CA LEU A 56 1.18 -7.42 -7.21
C LEU A 56 -0.23 -7.22 -6.64
N ALA A 57 -0.99 -8.30 -6.43
CA ALA A 57 -2.32 -8.20 -5.81
C ALA A 57 -2.25 -7.64 -4.37
N LEU A 58 -1.24 -8.04 -3.58
CA LEU A 58 -0.94 -7.44 -2.28
C LEU A 58 -0.63 -5.94 -2.40
N LEU A 59 0.19 -5.56 -3.38
CA LEU A 59 0.56 -4.16 -3.61
C LEU A 59 -0.65 -3.30 -4.01
N LEU A 60 -1.49 -3.81 -4.90
CA LEU A 60 -2.73 -3.16 -5.35
C LEU A 60 -3.72 -2.99 -4.18
N THR A 61 -3.93 -4.02 -3.37
CA THR A 61 -4.83 -3.95 -2.21
C THR A 61 -4.32 -2.95 -1.17
N MET A 62 -3.03 -2.97 -0.85
CA MET A 62 -2.43 -1.99 0.08
C MET A 62 -2.52 -0.56 -0.46
N THR A 63 -2.22 -0.35 -1.75
CA THR A 63 -2.25 0.99 -2.37
C THR A 63 -3.67 1.54 -2.47
N THR A 64 -4.64 0.72 -2.89
CA THR A 64 -6.06 1.11 -2.90
C THR A 64 -6.59 1.39 -1.50
N GLY A 65 -6.09 0.66 -0.48
CA GLY A 65 -6.41 0.91 0.92
C GLY A 65 -5.85 2.24 1.44
N VAL A 66 -4.66 2.66 1.01
CA VAL A 66 -4.07 3.97 1.39
C VAL A 66 -4.85 5.14 0.79
N LEU A 67 -5.35 5.00 -0.43
CA LEU A 67 -6.03 6.07 -1.16
C LEU A 67 -7.48 6.30 -0.71
N ARG A 68 -8.04 5.45 0.16
CA ARG A 68 -9.41 5.61 0.65
C ARG A 68 -9.48 6.65 1.78
N PRO A 69 -10.40 7.62 1.70
CA PRO A 69 -10.56 8.66 2.73
C PRO A 69 -11.04 8.10 4.07
N TYR A 70 -11.84 7.02 4.04
CA TYR A 70 -12.32 6.33 5.23
C TYR A 70 -11.87 4.87 5.19
N ASN A 71 -10.86 4.57 5.99
CA ASN A 71 -10.21 3.28 6.03
C ASN A 71 -11.12 2.24 6.70
N SER A 72 -11.53 1.22 5.96
CA SER A 72 -12.27 0.08 6.52
C SER A 72 -11.31 -0.90 7.20
N VAL A 73 -11.67 -1.36 8.41
CA VAL A 73 -10.89 -2.38 9.15
C VAL A 73 -10.78 -3.69 8.36
N ALA A 74 -11.84 -4.06 7.63
CA ALA A 74 -11.85 -5.30 6.82
C ALA A 74 -10.81 -5.26 5.69
N ASP A 75 -10.59 -4.09 5.10
CA ASP A 75 -9.61 -3.88 4.04
C ASP A 75 -8.17 -4.04 4.55
N LEU A 76 -7.89 -3.51 5.76
CA LEU A 76 -6.62 -3.74 6.46
C LEU A 76 -6.43 -5.22 6.81
N GLY A 77 -7.49 -5.88 7.27
CA GLY A 77 -7.44 -7.31 7.60
C GLY A 77 -7.15 -8.18 6.38
N CYS A 78 -7.76 -7.88 5.24
CA CYS A 78 -7.51 -8.55 3.97
C CYS A 78 -6.05 -8.38 3.52
N SER A 79 -5.54 -7.16 3.58
CA SER A 79 -4.18 -6.86 3.17
C SER A 79 -3.13 -7.49 4.11
N LEU A 80 -3.39 -7.51 5.42
CA LEU A 80 -2.56 -8.24 6.41
C LEU A 80 -2.61 -9.76 6.20
N ALA A 81 -3.77 -10.33 5.89
CA ALA A 81 -3.92 -11.75 5.62
C ALA A 81 -3.11 -12.18 4.38
N LEU A 82 -3.14 -11.38 3.31
CA LEU A 82 -2.28 -11.59 2.15
C LEU A 82 -0.80 -11.44 2.52
N LEU A 83 -0.45 -10.42 3.32
CA LEU A 83 0.93 -10.18 3.76
C LEU A 83 1.52 -11.37 4.53
N MET A 84 0.70 -12.08 5.33
CA MET A 84 1.13 -13.28 6.06
C MET A 84 1.67 -14.38 5.16
N HIS A 85 1.27 -14.43 3.88
CA HIS A 85 1.83 -15.38 2.91
C HIS A 85 3.35 -15.16 2.73
N TRP A 86 3.83 -13.93 2.80
CA TRP A 86 5.25 -13.56 2.73
C TRP A 86 5.89 -13.32 4.10
N ARG A 87 5.53 -14.11 5.11
CA ARG A 87 6.09 -13.99 6.48
C ARG A 87 7.63 -14.04 6.50
N HIS A 88 8.26 -14.73 5.56
CA HIS A 88 9.73 -14.80 5.44
C HIS A 88 10.39 -13.43 5.19
N ILE A 89 9.63 -12.46 4.66
CA ILE A 89 10.12 -11.12 4.32
C ILE A 89 10.19 -10.21 5.56
N PHE A 90 9.51 -10.56 6.66
CA PHE A 90 9.48 -9.74 7.88
C PHE A 90 10.85 -9.54 8.52
N ILE A 91 11.80 -10.43 8.26
CA ILE A 91 13.20 -10.29 8.71
C ILE A 91 13.87 -9.07 8.07
N TYR A 92 13.43 -8.65 6.88
CA TYR A 92 13.99 -7.51 6.14
C TYR A 92 13.27 -6.18 6.44
N PHE A 93 12.33 -6.15 7.40
CA PHE A 93 11.68 -4.93 7.86
C PHE A 93 12.66 -4.13 8.72
N LYS A 94 12.74 -2.82 8.49
CA LYS A 94 13.68 -1.93 9.19
C LYS A 94 13.03 -1.17 10.34
N ASN A 95 11.85 -0.61 10.09
CA ASN A 95 11.16 0.31 10.99
C ASN A 95 10.01 -0.39 11.72
N THR A 96 10.21 -1.65 12.14
CA THR A 96 9.16 -2.46 12.79
C THR A 96 8.72 -1.86 14.11
N PHE A 97 9.63 -1.26 14.88
CA PHE A 97 9.32 -0.58 16.14
C PHE A 97 8.39 0.62 15.93
N ILE A 98 8.71 1.50 14.97
CA ILE A 98 7.87 2.67 14.67
C ILE A 98 6.49 2.22 14.19
N LEU A 99 6.45 1.20 13.33
CA LEU A 99 5.21 0.63 12.83
C LEU A 99 4.34 0.05 13.94
N SER A 100 4.93 -0.70 14.89
CA SER A 100 4.18 -1.32 15.98
C SER A 100 3.62 -0.28 16.96
N VAL A 101 4.40 0.74 17.32
CA VAL A 101 3.95 1.84 18.17
C VAL A 101 2.80 2.60 17.49
N LEU A 102 2.95 2.94 16.21
CA LEU A 102 1.93 3.68 15.49
C LEU A 102 0.65 2.85 15.31
N ALA A 103 0.78 1.55 15.08
CA ALA A 103 -0.35 0.62 15.02
C ALA A 103 -1.06 0.48 16.38
N ALA A 104 -0.32 0.42 17.49
CA ALA A 104 -0.90 0.38 18.83
C ALA A 104 -1.68 1.66 19.15
N VAL A 105 -1.12 2.82 18.80
CA VAL A 105 -1.80 4.12 18.94
C VAL A 105 -3.08 4.13 18.09
N ALA A 106 -3.00 3.70 16.83
CA ALA A 106 -4.16 3.64 15.94
C ALA A 106 -5.26 2.71 16.49
N LEU A 107 -4.90 1.55 17.05
CA LEU A 107 -5.84 0.57 17.58
C LEU A 107 -6.58 1.06 18.82
N ILE A 108 -5.94 1.86 19.66
CA ILE A 108 -6.56 2.44 20.86
C ILE A 108 -7.38 3.68 20.50
N LEU A 109 -6.84 4.55 19.66
CA LEU A 109 -7.45 5.85 19.39
C LEU A 109 -8.67 5.75 18.47
N ALA A 110 -8.68 4.80 17.53
CA ALA A 110 -9.80 4.58 16.62
C ALA A 110 -11.13 4.24 17.33
N PRO A 111 -11.22 3.23 18.22
CA PRO A 111 -12.45 2.95 18.96
C PRO A 111 -12.79 4.05 19.95
N LEU A 112 -11.79 4.70 20.56
CA LEU A 112 -12.01 5.77 21.53
C LEU A 112 -12.70 6.97 20.88
N PHE A 113 -12.19 7.46 19.75
CA PHE A 113 -12.81 8.58 19.03
C PHE A 113 -14.09 8.20 18.30
N TYR A 114 -14.26 6.93 17.90
CA TYR A 114 -15.53 6.43 17.40
C TYR A 114 -16.62 6.50 18.48
N LEU A 115 -16.31 6.04 19.70
CA LEU A 115 -17.23 6.05 20.82
C LEU A 115 -17.57 7.48 21.25
N THR A 116 -16.58 8.37 21.38
CA THR A 116 -16.84 9.73 21.87
C THR A 116 -17.59 10.60 20.87
N TRP A 117 -17.46 10.32 19.57
CA TRP A 117 -18.20 11.01 18.53
C TRP A 117 -19.61 10.46 18.36
N LEU A 118 -19.76 9.13 18.23
CA LEU A 118 -21.04 8.53 17.85
C LEU A 118 -21.95 8.21 19.04
N HIS A 119 -21.39 7.81 20.18
CA HIS A 119 -22.18 7.39 21.34
C HIS A 119 -22.36 8.52 22.36
N THR A 120 -21.28 9.19 22.79
CA THR A 120 -21.40 10.22 23.83
C THR A 120 -21.72 11.59 23.25
N GLY A 121 -21.47 11.82 21.95
CA GLY A 121 -21.71 13.10 21.28
C GLY A 121 -20.87 14.27 21.82
N THR A 122 -19.87 13.98 22.65
CA THR A 122 -19.04 15.00 23.34
C THR A 122 -17.87 15.46 22.48
N SER A 123 -17.42 14.64 21.52
CA SER A 123 -16.30 14.95 20.64
C SER A 123 -16.75 15.43 19.25
N ASN A 124 -16.01 16.38 18.69
CA ASN A 124 -16.17 16.86 17.32
C ASN A 124 -15.65 15.82 16.30
N ALA A 125 -16.24 15.78 15.10
CA ALA A 125 -15.83 14.95 13.96
C ALA A 125 -14.34 15.10 13.59
N ASN A 126 -13.72 16.25 13.88
CA ASN A 126 -12.28 16.47 13.68
C ASN A 126 -11.40 15.44 14.42
N PHE A 127 -11.81 14.99 15.61
CA PHE A 127 -11.04 13.97 16.35
C PHE A 127 -11.07 12.63 15.63
N TYR A 128 -12.25 12.22 15.14
CA TYR A 128 -12.40 10.99 14.36
C TYR A 128 -11.60 11.06 13.04
N PHE A 129 -11.54 12.24 12.41
CA PHE A 129 -10.69 12.48 11.25
C PHE A 129 -9.20 12.31 11.57
N SER A 130 -8.72 12.84 12.70
CA SER A 130 -7.33 12.65 13.14
C SER A 130 -6.98 11.17 13.38
N ALA A 131 -7.87 10.37 13.97
CA ALA A 131 -7.66 8.93 14.09
C ALA A 131 -7.57 8.23 12.71
N SER A 132 -8.41 8.65 11.76
CA SER A 132 -8.39 8.12 10.39
C SER A 132 -7.07 8.41 9.67
N LEU A 133 -6.47 9.59 9.91
CA LEU A 133 -5.15 9.96 9.39
C LEU A 133 -4.04 9.06 9.97
N ILE A 134 -4.06 8.79 11.28
CA ILE A 134 -3.06 7.92 11.91
C ILE A 134 -3.12 6.51 11.32
N ILE A 135 -4.33 5.96 11.11
CA ILE A 135 -4.51 4.68 10.40
C ILE A 135 -3.93 4.74 8.98
N GLY A 136 -4.15 5.85 8.27
CA GLY A 136 -3.57 6.07 6.94
C GLY A 136 -2.04 6.04 6.96
N ILE A 137 -1.40 6.69 7.94
CA ILE A 137 0.06 6.68 8.09
C ILE A 137 0.55 5.25 8.38
N VAL A 138 -0.13 4.49 9.23
CA VAL A 138 0.19 3.07 9.48
C VAL A 138 0.16 2.26 8.18
N ARG A 139 -0.87 2.45 7.34
CA ARG A 139 -0.98 1.76 6.03
C ARG A 139 0.16 2.13 5.09
N VAL A 140 0.51 3.42 4.98
CA VAL A 140 1.62 3.88 4.14
C VAL A 140 2.94 3.30 4.62
N GLN A 141 3.19 3.32 5.93
CA GLN A 141 4.42 2.75 6.49
C GLN A 141 4.49 1.24 6.25
N LEU A 142 3.38 0.52 6.40
CA LEU A 142 3.30 -0.92 6.11
C LEU A 142 3.58 -1.22 4.63
N LEU A 143 3.01 -0.44 3.72
CA LEU A 143 3.22 -0.55 2.27
C LEU A 143 4.70 -0.37 1.91
N ILE A 144 5.33 0.72 2.36
CA ILE A 144 6.74 1.02 2.08
C ILE A 144 7.64 -0.09 2.62
N GLN A 145 7.40 -0.55 3.84
CA GLN A 145 8.21 -1.62 4.43
C GLN A 145 8.06 -2.94 3.68
N THR A 146 6.85 -3.27 3.24
CA THR A 146 6.59 -4.49 2.46
C THR A 146 7.33 -4.46 1.12
N ILE A 147 7.24 -3.36 0.36
CA ILE A 147 7.95 -3.21 -0.92
C ILE A 147 9.46 -3.28 -0.71
N SER A 148 9.97 -2.49 0.23
CA SER A 148 11.41 -2.39 0.49
C SER A 148 12.00 -3.73 0.93
N ALA A 149 11.27 -4.47 1.77
CA ALA A 149 11.68 -5.78 2.24
C ALA A 149 11.62 -6.84 1.13
N TYR A 150 10.60 -6.81 0.28
CA TYR A 150 10.50 -7.70 -0.88
C TYR A 150 11.64 -7.49 -1.89
N LEU A 151 11.98 -6.23 -2.18
CA LEU A 151 13.12 -5.91 -3.05
C LEU A 151 14.45 -6.40 -2.47
N ARG A 152 14.65 -6.26 -1.15
CA ARG A 152 15.85 -6.79 -0.47
C ARG A 152 15.91 -8.31 -0.51
N TYR A 153 14.79 -8.98 -0.32
CA TYR A 153 14.69 -10.43 -0.40
C TYR A 153 15.06 -10.94 -1.81
N GLN A 154 14.43 -10.38 -2.85
CA GLN A 154 14.73 -10.70 -4.25
C GLN A 154 16.22 -10.43 -4.60
N PHE A 155 16.77 -9.33 -4.10
CA PHE A 155 18.18 -9.01 -4.29
C PHE A 155 19.10 -10.05 -3.62
N HIS A 156 18.82 -10.45 -2.37
CA HIS A 156 19.59 -11.49 -1.69
C HIS A 156 19.47 -12.85 -2.38
N GLN A 157 18.31 -13.18 -2.95
CA GLN A 157 18.11 -14.42 -3.67
C GLN A 157 18.89 -14.47 -4.98
N LYS A 158 18.99 -13.35 -5.71
CA LYS A 158 19.70 -13.29 -7.00
C LYS A 158 21.22 -13.21 -6.87
N PHE A 159 21.74 -12.49 -5.88
CA PHE A 159 23.18 -12.21 -5.75
C PHE A 159 23.86 -12.91 -4.56
N GLY A 160 23.09 -13.58 -3.71
CA GLY A 160 23.60 -14.21 -2.49
C GLY A 160 24.02 -13.19 -1.41
N PRO A 161 24.64 -13.67 -0.32
CA PRO A 161 25.01 -12.84 0.83
C PRO A 161 26.18 -11.87 0.56
N GLN A 162 26.97 -12.09 -0.50
CA GLN A 162 28.09 -11.22 -0.88
C GLN A 162 28.00 -10.87 -2.37
N PRO A 163 27.18 -9.86 -2.73
CA PRO A 163 27.09 -9.41 -4.12
C PRO A 163 28.44 -8.83 -4.58
N CYS A 164 29.00 -9.39 -5.64
CA CYS A 164 30.21 -8.88 -6.29
C CYS A 164 29.84 -8.29 -7.66
N LEU A 165 30.40 -7.12 -7.99
CA LEU A 165 30.33 -6.57 -9.34
C LEU A 165 31.17 -7.43 -10.31
N SER A 166 30.89 -7.33 -11.62
CA SER A 166 31.71 -7.98 -12.66
C SER A 166 33.18 -7.55 -12.63
N THR A 167 33.50 -6.43 -11.97
CA THR A 167 34.84 -5.90 -11.72
C THR A 167 35.55 -6.55 -10.52
N GLY A 168 34.91 -7.51 -9.83
CA GLY A 168 35.44 -8.17 -8.63
C GLY A 168 35.34 -7.34 -7.34
N THR A 169 34.80 -6.12 -7.40
CA THR A 169 34.59 -5.29 -6.22
C THR A 169 33.34 -5.75 -5.46
N LYS A 170 33.47 -5.96 -4.14
CA LYS A 170 32.33 -6.29 -3.27
C LYS A 170 31.40 -5.08 -3.16
N ILE A 171 30.12 -5.27 -3.47
CA ILE A 171 29.11 -4.26 -3.22
C ILE A 171 28.81 -4.31 -1.73
N VAL A 172 29.29 -3.32 -0.98
CA VAL A 172 28.79 -3.07 0.36
C VAL A 172 27.54 -2.21 0.17
N PRO A 173 26.32 -2.76 0.30
CA PRO A 173 25.12 -1.96 0.21
C PRO A 173 25.16 -0.97 1.38
N CYS A 174 25.52 0.28 1.09
CA CYS A 174 25.58 1.35 2.06
C CYS A 174 24.14 1.79 2.40
N ILE A 175 23.37 0.90 3.03
CA ILE A 175 22.00 1.19 3.44
C ILE A 175 22.11 1.70 4.87
N ARG A 176 22.33 3.01 5.01
CA ARG A 176 22.37 3.72 6.28
C ARG A 176 21.21 3.22 7.17
N SER A 177 21.57 2.63 8.30
CA SER A 177 20.66 2.17 9.36
C SER A 177 19.97 3.38 9.99
#